data_AF-A0A392PC53-F1
#
_entry.id   AF-A0A392PC53-F1
#
_cell.length_a   1.000
_cell.length_b   1.000
_cell.length_c   1.000
_cell.angle_alpha   90.00
_cell.angle_beta   90.00
_cell.angle_gamma   90.00
#
_symmetry.space_group_name_H-M   'P 1'
#
loop_
_entity.id
_entity.type
_entity.pdbx_description
1 polymer ?
#
loop_
_entity_poly.entity_id
_entity_poly.type
_entity_poly.pdbx_seq_one_letter_code
_entity_poly.pdbx_strand_id
1 'polypeptide(L)'
;QIQGHVQQMGLKLASCGDDMLQFRRCLVASFFLNAAMKQADGTYRAYASGQVVQIHPSSVLFRKKPDCIIFNELIQTNNKYVRNLTRVDSLWLTELAPQFYATQN
;
A
#
# COMPACT_ATOMS: atom_id res chain seq x y z
N GLN A 1 18.85 -17.40 0.74
CA GLN A 1 19.62 -16.23 1.23
C GLN A 1 18.85 -15.46 2.31
N ILE A 2 17.68 -14.86 2.02
CA ILE A 2 16.91 -14.06 3.03
C ILE A 2 16.58 -14.84 4.31
N GLN A 3 16.05 -16.06 4.19
CA GLN A 3 15.70 -16.89 5.35
C GLN A 3 16.89 -17.11 6.32
N GLY A 4 18.08 -17.37 5.77
CA GLY A 4 19.28 -17.57 6.57
C GLY A 4 19.69 -16.32 7.35
N HIS A 5 19.61 -15.14 6.72
CA HIS A 5 19.91 -13.88 7.40
C HIS A 5 18.89 -13.54 8.49
N VAL A 6 17.58 -13.76 8.24
CA VAL A 6 16.53 -13.55 9.24
C VAL A 6 16.77 -14.41 10.50
N GLN A 7 17.16 -15.67 10.30
CA GLN A 7 17.51 -16.57 11.41
C GLN A 7 18.77 -16.10 12.16
N GLN A 8 19.81 -15.65 11.44
CA GLN A 8 21.03 -15.11 12.05
C GLN A 8 20.77 -13.83 12.88
N MET A 9 19.80 -13.01 12.47
CA MET A 9 19.37 -11.82 13.23
C MET A 9 18.48 -12.15 14.44
N GLY A 10 18.18 -13.44 14.70
CA GLY A 10 17.31 -13.86 15.80
C GLY A 10 15.83 -13.55 15.56
N LEU A 11 15.43 -13.19 14.34
CA LEU A 11 14.04 -12.93 14.00
C LEU A 11 13.28 -14.25 13.83
N LYS A 12 12.09 -14.32 14.44
CA LYS A 12 11.23 -15.50 14.33
C LYS A 12 10.62 -15.59 12.93
N LEU A 13 10.90 -16.69 12.24
CA LEU A 13 10.15 -17.07 11.03
C LEU A 13 8.73 -17.48 11.45
N ALA A 14 7.74 -16.73 10.99
CA ALA A 14 6.32 -16.99 11.22
C ALA A 14 5.54 -16.74 9.93
N SER A 15 4.42 -17.45 9.78
CA SER A 15 3.47 -17.26 8.69
C SER A 15 2.12 -16.83 9.25
N CYS A 16 1.41 -15.95 8.53
CA CYS A 16 0.02 -15.63 8.82
C CYS A 16 -0.97 -16.56 8.10
N GLY A 17 -0.50 -17.57 7.36
CA GLY A 17 -1.35 -18.47 6.58
C GLY A 17 -2.24 -17.68 5.61
N ASP A 18 -3.54 -17.99 5.62
CA ASP A 18 -4.54 -17.33 4.78
C ASP A 18 -5.12 -16.05 5.38
N ASP A 19 -4.55 -15.55 6.49
CA ASP A 19 -4.97 -14.28 7.10
C ASP A 19 -4.54 -13.08 6.25
N MET A 20 -5.38 -12.76 5.28
CA MET A 20 -5.22 -11.61 4.40
C MET A 20 -5.32 -10.26 5.13
N LEU A 21 -5.94 -10.21 6.31
CA LEU A 21 -6.00 -8.98 7.10
C LEU A 21 -4.62 -8.69 7.69
N GLN A 22 -4.01 -9.67 8.35
CA GLN A 22 -2.65 -9.54 8.89
C GLN A 22 -1.63 -9.23 7.79
N PHE A 23 -1.72 -9.90 6.64
CA PHE A 23 -0.84 -9.64 5.51
C PHE A 23 -0.95 -8.20 4.99
N ARG A 24 -2.17 -7.69 4.78
CA ARG A 24 -2.38 -6.31 4.31
C ARG A 24 -1.93 -5.27 5.33
N ARG A 25 -2.16 -5.51 6.62
CA ARG A 25 -1.69 -4.61 7.70
C ARG A 25 -0.16 -4.56 7.73
N CYS A 26 0.52 -5.69 7.53
CA CYS A 26 1.98 -5.73 7.37
C CYS A 26 2.45 -4.86 6.18
N LEU A 27 1.76 -4.95 5.03
CA LEU A 27 2.05 -4.10 3.88
C LEU A 27 1.81 -2.62 4.18
N VAL A 28 0.73 -2.26 4.89
CA VAL A 28 0.50 -0.87 5.32
C VAL A 28 1.65 -0.37 6.18
N ALA A 29 2.05 -1.13 7.21
CA ALA A 29 3.15 -0.74 8.10
C ALA A 29 4.49 -0.57 7.35
N SER A 30 4.70 -1.32 6.27
CA SER A 30 5.95 -1.30 5.50
C SER A 30 5.95 -0.25 4.38
N PHE A 31 4.81 -0.04 3.73
CA PHE A 31 4.68 0.79 2.52
C PHE A 31 3.84 2.05 2.75
N PHE A 32 3.65 2.49 3.99
CA PHE A 32 2.73 3.58 4.35
C PHE A 32 2.92 4.88 3.55
N LEU A 33 4.12 5.18 3.03
CA LEU A 33 4.35 6.32 2.13
C LEU A 33 3.71 6.15 0.74
N ASN A 34 3.54 4.92 0.31
CA ASN A 34 2.94 4.54 -0.97
C ASN A 34 1.46 4.17 -0.80
N ALA A 35 0.74 4.96 -0.03
CA ALA A 35 -0.72 4.88 0.06
C ALA A 35 -1.37 5.87 -0.90
N ALA A 36 -2.52 5.52 -1.46
CA ALA A 36 -3.31 6.45 -2.27
C ALA A 36 -4.81 6.28 -2.02
N MET A 37 -5.52 7.41 -2.03
CA MET A 37 -6.95 7.50 -1.83
C MET A 37 -7.67 7.81 -3.13
N LYS A 38 -8.73 7.08 -3.42
CA LYS A 38 -9.62 7.33 -4.55
C LYS A 38 -10.30 8.69 -4.39
N GLN A 39 -10.36 9.43 -5.49
CA GLN A 39 -10.99 10.74 -5.58
C GLN A 39 -12.38 10.61 -6.24
N ALA A 40 -13.20 11.65 -6.14
CA ALA A 40 -14.55 11.68 -6.71
C ALA A 40 -14.57 11.51 -8.24
N ASP A 41 -13.52 11.98 -8.94
CA ASP A 41 -13.33 11.81 -10.39
C ASP A 41 -12.86 10.38 -10.78
N GLY A 42 -12.66 9.51 -9.79
CA GLY A 42 -12.23 8.13 -9.97
C GLY A 42 -10.73 7.95 -10.23
N THR A 43 -9.93 9.02 -10.11
CA THR A 43 -8.46 8.95 -9.99
C THR A 43 -8.06 8.61 -8.55
N TYR A 44 -6.77 8.43 -8.29
CA TYR A 44 -6.22 8.26 -6.94
C TYR A 44 -5.23 9.37 -6.65
N ARG A 45 -5.19 9.84 -5.41
CA ARG A 45 -4.18 10.78 -4.91
C ARG A 45 -3.29 10.08 -3.91
N ALA A 46 -2.00 10.02 -4.19
CA ALA A 46 -1.01 9.47 -3.26
C ALA A 46 -0.84 10.40 -2.06
N TYR A 47 -0.85 9.84 -0.84
CA TYR A 47 -0.79 10.62 0.39
C TYR A 47 0.56 11.34 0.54
N ALA A 48 1.69 10.64 0.35
CA ALA A 48 2.99 11.23 0.62
C ALA A 48 3.46 12.22 -0.46
N SER A 49 3.16 11.96 -1.74
CA SER A 49 3.64 12.80 -2.84
C SER A 49 2.59 13.78 -3.36
N GLY A 50 1.32 13.65 -2.94
CA GLY A 50 0.19 14.41 -3.48
C GLY A 50 -0.13 14.13 -4.95
N GLN A 51 0.62 13.23 -5.62
CA GLN A 51 0.49 12.99 -7.04
C GLN A 51 -0.83 12.29 -7.37
N VAL A 52 -1.47 12.74 -8.46
CA VAL A 52 -2.59 12.03 -9.06
C VAL A 52 -2.04 10.85 -9.86
N VAL A 53 -2.56 9.66 -9.55
CA VAL A 53 -2.18 8.37 -10.13
C VAL A 53 -3.42 7.57 -10.49
N GLN A 54 -3.25 6.56 -11.33
CA GLN A 54 -4.29 5.62 -11.71
C GLN A 54 -3.84 4.19 -11.44
N ILE A 55 -4.77 3.29 -11.12
CA ILE A 55 -4.47 1.86 -11.09
C ILE A 55 -4.08 1.42 -12.49
N HIS A 56 -2.97 0.69 -12.64
CA HIS A 56 -2.57 0.16 -13.93
C HIS A 56 -3.62 -0.81 -14.50
N PRO A 57 -3.95 -0.77 -15.81
CA PRO A 57 -4.99 -1.62 -16.42
C PRO A 57 -4.79 -3.13 -16.25
N SER A 58 -3.55 -3.60 -16.06
CA SER A 58 -3.25 -5.02 -15.83
C SER A 58 -3.66 -5.53 -14.45
N SER A 59 -4.01 -4.64 -13.51
CA SER A 59 -4.43 -5.05 -12.17
C SER A 59 -5.87 -5.50 -12.15
N VAL A 60 -6.16 -6.59 -11.43
CA VAL A 60 -7.54 -7.03 -11.14
C VAL A 60 -8.36 -5.96 -10.40
N LEU A 61 -7.70 -5.01 -9.74
CA LEU A 61 -8.35 -3.89 -9.06
C LEU A 61 -8.67 -2.70 -9.96
N PHE A 62 -8.25 -2.70 -11.23
CA PHE A 62 -8.50 -1.62 -12.18
C PHE A 62 -10.00 -1.28 -12.29
N ARG A 63 -10.85 -2.31 -12.32
CA ARG A 63 -12.32 -2.16 -12.38
C ARG A 63 -12.99 -2.11 -11.01
N LYS A 64 -12.41 -2.73 -9.98
CA LYS A 64 -13.01 -2.77 -8.63
C LYS A 64 -12.91 -1.42 -7.91
N LYS A 65 -11.87 -0.63 -8.21
CA LYS A 65 -11.62 0.71 -7.67
C LYS A 65 -11.92 0.86 -6.17
N PRO A 66 -11.20 0.14 -5.29
CA PRO A 66 -11.35 0.28 -3.83
C PRO A 66 -10.97 1.69 -3.36
N ASP A 67 -11.49 2.14 -2.22
CA ASP A 67 -11.32 3.53 -1.79
C ASP A 67 -9.88 3.87 -1.38
N CYS A 68 -9.20 2.96 -0.68
CA CYS A 68 -7.80 3.13 -0.30
C CYS A 68 -6.94 1.95 -0.77
N ILE A 69 -5.75 2.26 -1.28
CA ILE A 69 -4.78 1.29 -1.76
C ILE A 69 -3.39 1.56 -1.19
N ILE A 70 -2.61 0.49 -1.06
CA ILE A 70 -1.15 0.54 -0.88
C ILE A 70 -0.51 -0.01 -2.16
N PHE A 71 0.59 0.58 -2.63
CA PHE A 71 1.26 0.18 -3.89
C PHE A 71 2.78 0.07 -3.74
N ASN A 72 3.40 -0.78 -4.56
CA ASN A 72 4.86 -0.91 -4.59
C ASN A 72 5.52 0.03 -5.60
N GLU A 73 4.90 0.19 -6.77
CA GLU A 73 5.50 0.85 -7.92
C GLU A 73 4.63 1.97 -8.45
N LEU A 74 5.28 3.08 -8.82
CA LEU A 74 4.72 4.15 -9.63
C LEU A 74 5.49 4.20 -10.95
N ILE A 75 4.80 4.02 -12.06
CA ILE A 75 5.35 4.06 -13.40
C ILE A 75 4.85 5.32 -14.10
N GLN A 76 5.79 6.11 -14.61
CA GLN A 76 5.51 7.29 -15.41
C GLN A 76 5.74 6.97 -16.89
N THR A 77 4.69 7.02 -17.69
CA THR A 77 4.79 7.10 -19.15
C THR A 77 4.06 8.37 -19.60
N ASN A 78 3.05 8.24 -20.46
CA ASN A 78 2.10 9.31 -20.79
C ASN A 78 1.17 9.61 -19.59
N ASN A 79 0.88 8.61 -18.76
CA ASN A 79 0.10 8.71 -17.53
C ASN A 79 0.89 8.14 -16.35
N LYS A 80 0.50 8.50 -15.11
CA LYS A 80 1.07 7.94 -13.88
C LYS A 80 0.25 6.73 -13.44
N TYR A 81 0.86 5.55 -13.45
CA TYR A 81 0.18 4.32 -13.03
C TYR A 81 0.83 3.70 -11.82
N VAL A 82 0.02 3.16 -10.91
CA VAL A 82 0.49 2.34 -9.79
C VAL A 82 0.29 0.85 -10.07
N ARG A 83 1.28 0.04 -9.66
CA ARG A 83 1.31 -1.42 -9.83
C ARG A 83 1.64 -2.12 -8.52
N ASN A 84 1.39 -3.45 -8.51
CA ASN A 84 1.67 -4.33 -7.37
C ASN A 84 1.03 -3.76 -6.10
N LEU A 85 -0.30 -3.73 -6.10
CA LEU A 85 -1.12 -3.02 -5.12
C LEU A 85 -2.22 -3.90 -4.55
N THR A 86 -2.69 -3.54 -3.36
CA THR A 86 -3.81 -4.21 -2.68
C THR A 86 -4.70 -3.18 -2.00
N ARG A 87 -5.98 -3.55 -1.81
CA ARG A 87 -6.93 -2.75 -1.04
C ARG A 87 -6.52 -2.77 0.44
N VAL A 88 -6.69 -1.64 1.12
CA VAL A 88 -6.44 -1.49 2.56
C VAL A 88 -7.53 -0.63 3.18
N ASP A 89 -7.70 -0.71 4.49
CA ASP A 89 -8.48 0.28 5.24
C ASP A 89 -7.61 1.52 5.49
N SER A 90 -8.15 2.71 5.25
CA SER A 90 -7.45 3.97 5.50
C SER A 90 -7.15 4.19 6.99
N LEU A 91 -7.98 3.65 7.88
CA LEU A 91 -7.76 3.76 9.33
C LEU A 91 -6.45 3.10 9.78
N TRP A 92 -6.00 2.06 9.06
CA TRP A 92 -4.74 1.38 9.36
C TRP A 92 -3.52 2.27 9.11
N LEU A 93 -3.62 3.32 8.28
CA LEU A 93 -2.50 4.24 8.03
C LEU A 93 -2.19 5.07 9.28
N THR A 94 -3.22 5.62 9.91
CA THR A 94 -3.08 6.36 11.18
C THR A 94 -2.70 5.43 12.32
N GLU A 95 -3.21 4.21 12.34
CA GLU A 95 -2.88 3.21 13.37
C GLU A 95 -1.43 2.73 13.30
N LEU A 96 -0.94 2.40 12.10
CA LEU A 96 0.35 1.72 11.90
C LEU A 96 1.50 2.68 11.56
N ALA A 97 1.20 3.90 11.10
CA ALA A 97 2.19 4.95 10.85
C ALA A 97 1.74 6.32 11.41
N PRO A 98 1.43 6.42 12.72
CA PRO A 98 0.87 7.63 13.33
C PRO A 98 1.80 8.84 13.16
N GLN A 99 3.11 8.67 13.30
CA GLN A 99 4.10 9.73 13.07
C GLN A 99 4.02 10.41 11.70
N PHE A 100 3.50 9.72 10.67
CA PHE A 100 3.29 10.32 9.35
C PHE A 100 1.88 10.90 9.17
N TYR A 101 0.87 10.21 9.71
CA TYR A 101 -0.54 10.50 9.42
C TYR A 101 -1.29 11.30 10.51
N ALA A 102 -0.76 11.42 11.74
CA ALA A 102 -1.44 12.13 12.84
C ALA A 102 -1.41 13.66 12.68
N THR A 103 -0.46 14.22 11.94
CA THR A 103 -0.25 15.67 11.79
C THR A 103 -0.92 16.25 10.53
N GLN A 104 -1.60 15.44 9.72
CA GLN A 104 -2.26 15.90 8.48
C GLN A 104 -3.76 16.18 8.63
N ASN A 105 -4.23 16.45 9.86
CA ASN A 105 -5.58 16.94 10.14
C ASN A 105 -5.59 18.46 10.31
#